data_AF-A7T5Z9-F1
#
_entry.id   AF-A7T5Z9-F1
#
_cell.length_a   1.000
_cell.length_b   1.000
_cell.length_c   1.000
_cell.angle_alpha   90.00
_cell.angle_beta   90.00
_cell.angle_gamma   90.00
#
_symmetry.space_group_name_H-M   'P 1'
#
loop_
_entity.id
_entity.type
_entity.pdbx_description
1 polymer ?
#
loop_
_entity_poly.entity_id
_entity_poly.type
_entity_poly.pdbx_seq_one_letter_code
_entity_poly.pdbx_strand_id
1 'polypeptide(L)'
;PSGKKIVYSPSGEKIVYSPSGEKIVYSPSGEKIVYSSSGEKIVYLPSGEIIVYSPSSEKIVYSPSGEKIFYSPSGEKIFYSPSGEKIVYSPSGKIIVYSPSGEKIIYSPSGEIIVYSPSGKK
;
A
#
# COMPACT_ATOMS: atom_id res chain seq x y z
N PRO A 1 -21.92 -6.78 -29.36
CA PRO A 1 -22.50 -6.36 -28.07
C PRO A 1 -21.53 -6.69 -26.92
N SER A 2 -20.69 -5.73 -26.53
CA SER A 2 -19.76 -5.94 -25.41
C SER A 2 -20.59 -6.06 -24.12
N GLY A 3 -20.57 -7.21 -23.46
CA GLY A 3 -21.41 -7.55 -22.30
C GLY A 3 -21.14 -6.75 -21.02
N LYS A 4 -20.74 -5.49 -21.14
CA LYS A 4 -20.59 -4.56 -20.02
C LYS A 4 -21.97 -4.17 -19.51
N LYS A 5 -22.16 -4.22 -18.19
CA LYS A 5 -23.39 -3.76 -17.52
C LYS A 5 -23.07 -2.51 -16.71
N ILE A 6 -23.90 -1.47 -16.83
CA ILE A 6 -23.78 -0.24 -16.05
C ILE A 6 -25.03 -0.12 -15.17
N VAL A 7 -24.81 0.19 -13.89
CA VAL A 7 -25.86 0.38 -12.88
C VAL A 7 -25.59 1.70 -12.16
N TYR A 8 -26.66 2.41 -11.82
CA TYR A 8 -26.61 3.61 -10.99
C TYR A 8 -27.33 3.34 -9.68
N SER A 9 -26.71 3.64 -8.54
CA SER A 9 -27.36 3.53 -7.24
C SER A 9 -28.19 4.78 -6.93
N PRO A 10 -29.21 4.71 -6.05
CA PRO A 10 -29.97 5.88 -5.61
C PRO A 10 -29.11 6.97 -4.95
N SER A 11 -27.97 6.61 -4.37
CA SER A 11 -26.99 7.53 -3.79
C SER A 11 -26.09 8.20 -4.84
N GLY A 12 -26.25 7.89 -6.13
CA GLY A 12 -25.53 8.51 -7.24
C GLY A 12 -24.26 7.79 -7.67
N GLU A 13 -23.95 6.61 -7.12
CA GLU A 13 -22.78 5.84 -7.53
C GLU A 13 -23.00 5.23 -8.91
N LYS A 14 -21.96 5.20 -9.74
CA LYS A 14 -21.95 4.47 -11.01
C LYS A 14 -21.14 3.20 -10.85
N ILE A 15 -21.77 2.06 -11.13
CA ILE A 15 -21.14 0.74 -11.08
C ILE A 15 -21.05 0.18 -12.49
N VAL A 16 -19.87 -0.26 -12.89
CA VAL A 16 -19.58 -0.88 -14.20
C VAL A 16 -19.10 -2.30 -13.96
N TYR A 17 -19.78 -3.27 -14.57
CA TYR A 17 -19.38 -4.68 -14.59
C TYR A 17 -18.83 -5.04 -15.97
N SER A 18 -17.68 -5.71 -16.01
CA SER A 18 -17.14 -6.29 -17.23
C SER A 18 -17.52 -7.77 -17.37
N PRO A 19 -17.58 -8.30 -18.60
CA PRO A 19 -17.73 -9.74 -18.83
C PRO A 19 -16.61 -10.60 -18.22
N SER A 20 -15.42 -10.01 -18.02
CA SER A 20 -14.26 -10.69 -17.45
C SER A 20 -14.33 -10.83 -15.91
N GLY A 21 -15.40 -10.33 -15.28
CA GLY A 21 -15.60 -10.37 -13.83
C GLY A 21 -15.05 -9.18 -13.07
N GLU A 22 -14.53 -8.15 -13.75
CA GLU A 22 -14.11 -6.90 -13.13
C GLU A 22 -15.33 -6.05 -12.76
N LYS A 23 -15.25 -5.35 -11.63
CA LYS A 23 -16.26 -4.38 -11.19
C LYS A 23 -15.57 -3.06 -10.83
N ILE A 24 -16.03 -1.97 -11.42
CA ILE A 24 -15.59 -0.60 -11.09
C ILE A 24 -16.75 0.15 -10.44
N VAL A 25 -16.51 0.81 -9.32
CA VAL A 25 -17.45 1.69 -8.62
C VAL A 25 -16.89 3.11 -8.66
N TYR A 26 -17.71 4.07 -9.07
CA TYR A 26 -17.42 5.49 -8.99
C TYR A 26 -18.39 6.15 -8.02
N SER A 27 -17.85 6.77 -6.98
CA SER A 27 -18.62 7.49 -5.97
C SER A 27 -18.75 8.97 -6.36
N PRO A 28 -19.88 9.63 -6.04
CA PRO A 28 -20.04 11.07 -6.29
C PRO A 28 -19.00 11.95 -5.61
N SER A 29 -18.41 11.48 -4.50
CA SER A 29 -17.32 12.15 -3.79
C SER A 29 -15.97 12.13 -4.52
N GLY A 30 -15.87 11.44 -5.66
CA GLY A 30 -14.66 11.31 -6.46
C GLY A 30 -13.83 10.04 -6.17
N GLU A 31 -14.25 9.22 -5.19
CA GLU A 31 -13.61 7.91 -4.97
C GLU A 31 -13.90 6.96 -6.13
N LYS A 32 -12.89 6.19 -6.55
CA LYS A 32 -13.03 5.10 -7.50
C LYS A 32 -12.51 3.81 -6.88
N ILE A 33 -13.32 2.75 -6.91
CA ILE A 33 -12.90 1.41 -6.48
C ILE A 33 -12.90 0.47 -7.69
N VAL A 34 -11.81 -0.28 -7.88
CA VAL A 34 -11.69 -1.34 -8.87
C VAL A 34 -11.58 -2.67 -8.14
N TYR A 35 -12.40 -3.64 -8.52
CA TYR A 35 -12.30 -5.03 -8.10
C TYR A 35 -11.92 -5.86 -9.33
N SER A 36 -10.75 -6.49 -9.31
CA SER A 36 -10.33 -7.41 -10.36
C SER A 36 -11.01 -8.77 -10.20
N SER A 37 -11.04 -9.54 -11.28
CA SER A 37 -11.51 -10.93 -11.24
C SER A 37 -10.56 -11.86 -10.48
N SER A 38 -9.30 -11.47 -10.28
CA SER A 38 -8.33 -12.19 -9.45
C SER A 38 -8.47 -11.93 -7.95
N GLY A 39 -9.38 -11.04 -7.54
CA GLY A 39 -9.63 -10.70 -6.13
C GLY A 39 -8.82 -9.52 -5.61
N GLU A 40 -8.05 -8.83 -6.47
CA GLU A 40 -7.39 -7.58 -6.10
C GLU A 40 -8.43 -6.45 -6.01
N LYS A 41 -8.27 -5.57 -5.02
CA LYS A 41 -9.07 -4.35 -4.87
C LYS A 41 -8.15 -3.13 -4.86
N ILE A 42 -8.39 -2.19 -5.76
CA ILE A 42 -7.70 -0.90 -5.80
C ILE A 42 -8.71 0.20 -5.44
N VAL A 43 -8.35 1.06 -4.50
CA VAL A 43 -9.11 2.26 -4.11
C VAL A 43 -8.30 3.48 -4.50
N TYR A 44 -8.89 4.36 -5.30
CA TYR A 44 -8.37 5.68 -5.62
C TYR A 44 -9.18 6.71 -4.84
N LEU A 45 -8.53 7.40 -3.91
CA LEU A 45 -9.17 8.43 -3.11
C LEU A 45 -9.09 9.80 -3.81
N PRO A 46 -10.05 10.71 -3.57
CA PRO A 46 -10.02 12.07 -4.11
C PRO A 46 -8.77 12.87 -3.72
N SER A 47 -8.14 12.52 -2.59
CA SER A 47 -6.88 13.12 -2.13
C SER A 47 -5.66 12.74 -2.98
N GLY A 48 -5.80 11.77 -3.90
CA GLY A 48 -4.70 11.21 -4.68
C GLY A 48 -4.03 9.99 -4.03
N GLU A 49 -4.44 9.61 -2.81
CA GLU A 49 -3.97 8.35 -2.21
C GLU A 49 -4.54 7.14 -2.96
N ILE A 50 -3.68 6.13 -3.17
CA ILE A 50 -4.07 4.86 -3.79
C ILE A 50 -3.82 3.74 -2.80
N ILE A 51 -4.84 2.93 -2.53
CA ILE A 51 -4.76 1.75 -1.68
C ILE A 51 -4.99 0.50 -2.51
N VAL A 52 -4.04 -0.42 -2.50
CA VAL A 52 -4.13 -1.72 -3.16
C VAL A 52 -4.24 -2.81 -2.10
N TYR A 53 -5.23 -3.68 -2.23
CA TYR A 53 -5.39 -4.89 -1.44
C TYR A 53 -5.20 -6.09 -2.36
N SER A 54 -4.23 -6.94 -2.06
CA SER A 54 -4.00 -8.18 -2.80
C SER A 54 -4.88 -9.32 -2.25
N PRO A 55 -5.13 -10.37 -3.06
CA PRO A 55 -5.83 -11.57 -2.59
C PRO A 55 -5.12 -12.29 -1.43
N SER A 56 -3.80 -12.13 -1.32
CA SER A 56 -2.97 -12.68 -0.24
C SER A 56 -3.04 -11.86 1.06
N SER A 57 -3.99 -10.94 1.18
CA SER A 57 -4.16 -10.03 2.33
C SER A 57 -3.00 -9.06 2.54
N GLU A 58 -2.18 -8.81 1.50
CA GLU A 58 -1.22 -7.71 1.54
C GLU A 58 -1.96 -6.40 1.24
N LYS A 59 -1.47 -5.31 1.83
CA LYS A 59 -1.98 -3.97 1.57
C LYS A 59 -0.83 -3.04 1.22
N ILE A 60 -1.00 -2.27 0.16
CA ILE A 60 -0.09 -1.20 -0.23
C ILE A 60 -0.83 0.12 -0.21
N VAL A 61 -0.25 1.14 0.41
CA VAL A 61 -0.73 2.51 0.36
C VAL A 61 0.32 3.35 -0.35
N TYR A 62 -0.11 4.11 -1.36
CA TYR A 62 0.69 5.11 -2.05
C TYR A 62 0.12 6.48 -1.70
N SER A 63 0.92 7.33 -1.08
CA SER A 63 0.52 8.71 -0.80
C SER A 63 0.77 9.58 -2.04
N PRO A 64 0.03 10.68 -2.22
CA PRO A 64 0.30 11.66 -3.26
C PRO A 64 1.66 12.37 -3.09
N SER A 65 2.23 12.36 -1.87
CA SER A 65 3.57 12.92 -1.59
C SER A 65 4.73 11.98 -1.98
N GLY A 66 4.43 10.78 -2.48
CA GLY A 66 5.43 9.79 -2.91
C GLY A 66 5.87 8.82 -1.81
N GLU A 67 5.22 8.84 -0.64
CA GLU A 67 5.42 7.82 0.38
C GLU A 67 4.73 6.51 -0.03
N LYS A 68 5.31 5.40 0.37
CA LYS A 68 4.73 4.07 0.17
C LYS A 68 4.77 3.28 1.45
N ILE A 69 3.64 2.66 1.80
CA ILE A 69 3.54 1.75 2.93
C ILE A 69 3.09 0.38 2.46
N PHE A 70 3.84 -0.65 2.78
CA PHE A 70 3.50 -2.04 2.55
C PHE A 70 3.16 -2.71 3.89
N TYR A 71 2.07 -3.47 3.90
CA TYR A 71 1.67 -4.32 5.00
C TYR A 71 1.58 -5.75 4.48
N SER A 72 2.35 -6.64 5.11
CA SER A 72 2.32 -8.07 4.83
C SER A 72 1.28 -8.79 5.71
N PRO A 73 0.76 -9.95 5.26
CA PRO A 73 -0.12 -10.79 6.07
C PRO A 73 0.58 -11.37 7.31
N SER A 74 1.92 -11.44 7.32
CA SER A 74 2.69 -11.91 8.49
C SER A 74 2.88 -10.82 9.56
N GLY A 75 2.38 -9.60 9.33
CA GLY A 75 2.48 -8.47 10.27
C GLY A 75 3.72 -7.60 10.09
N GLU A 76 4.60 -7.89 9.13
CA GLU A 76 5.66 -6.96 8.72
C GLU A 76 5.05 -5.73 8.04
N LYS A 77 5.53 -4.54 8.41
CA LYS A 77 5.21 -3.25 7.80
C LYS A 77 6.48 -2.62 7.26
N ILE A 78 6.46 -2.17 6.01
CA ILE A 78 7.57 -1.44 5.39
C ILE A 78 7.11 -0.05 4.99
N PHE A 79 7.84 0.97 5.42
CA PHE A 79 7.67 2.35 5.00
C PHE A 79 8.79 2.77 4.06
N TYR A 80 8.45 3.48 3.01
CA TYR A 80 9.38 4.15 2.11
C TYR A 80 9.03 5.63 2.07
N SER A 81 10.00 6.49 2.37
CA SER A 81 9.87 7.93 2.23
C SER A 81 10.23 8.37 0.81
N PRO A 82 9.71 9.51 0.34
CA PRO A 82 10.14 10.12 -0.92
C PRO A 82 11.61 10.56 -0.91
N SER A 83 12.21 10.76 0.28
CA SER A 83 13.64 11.08 0.43
C SER A 83 14.56 9.86 0.29
N GLY A 84 14.01 8.64 0.14
CA GLY A 84 14.78 7.40 -0.01
C GLY A 84 15.05 6.65 1.29
N GLU A 85 14.47 7.08 2.42
CA GLU A 85 14.53 6.32 3.66
C GLU A 85 13.61 5.10 3.58
N LYS A 86 14.06 3.97 4.11
CA LYS A 86 13.24 2.76 4.26
C LYS A 86 13.24 2.33 5.72
N ILE A 87 12.06 2.11 6.28
CA ILE A 87 11.89 1.54 7.62
C ILE A 87 11.15 0.21 7.52
N VAL A 88 11.70 -0.84 8.12
CA VAL A 88 11.09 -2.16 8.23
C VAL A 88 10.73 -2.41 9.69
N TYR A 89 9.44 -2.63 9.96
CA TYR A 89 8.91 -3.06 11.24
C TYR A 89 8.54 -4.53 11.14
N SER A 90 9.25 -5.37 11.88
CA SER A 90 8.94 -6.80 11.97
C SER A 90 7.86 -7.07 13.03
N PRO A 91 7.08 -8.15 12.88
CA PRO A 91 6.08 -8.54 13.89
C PRO A 91 6.70 -8.89 15.25
N SER A 92 8.00 -9.24 15.30
CA SER A 92 8.71 -9.53 16.55
C SER A 92 9.17 -8.27 17.31
N GLY A 93 8.86 -7.07 16.80
CA GLY A 93 9.25 -5.80 17.42
C GLY A 93 10.62 -5.27 17.00
N LYS A 94 11.36 -5.97 16.12
CA LYS A 94 12.61 -5.46 15.54
C LYS A 94 12.30 -4.39 14.50
N ILE A 95 13.03 -3.28 14.53
CA ILE A 95 12.94 -2.18 13.56
C ILE A 95 14.28 -2.05 12.85
N ILE A 96 14.26 -1.93 11.53
CA ILE A 96 15.45 -1.63 10.73
C ILE A 96 15.20 -0.34 9.96
N VAL A 97 16.07 0.64 10.12
CA VAL A 97 16.07 1.90 9.38
C VAL A 97 17.23 1.89 8.41
N TYR A 98 16.96 2.20 7.14
CA TYR A 98 17.94 2.43 6.10
C TYR A 98 17.86 3.90 5.69
N SER A 99 18.93 4.65 5.90
CA SER A 99 18.99 6.05 5.50
C SER A 99 19.37 6.18 4.01
N PRO A 100 19.03 7.32 3.38
CA PRO A 100 19.48 7.64 2.02
C PRO A 100 21.01 7.74 1.90
N SER A 101 21.71 8.04 2.99
CA SER A 101 23.18 8.10 3.04
C SER A 101 23.85 6.72 3.11
N GLY A 102 23.08 5.63 3.15
CA GLY A 102 23.58 4.26 3.23
C GLY A 102 23.84 3.76 4.65
N GLU A 103 23.45 4.50 5.67
CA GLU A 103 23.47 4.04 7.06
C GLU A 103 22.34 3.04 7.30
N LYS A 104 22.60 2.03 8.12
CA LYS A 104 21.59 1.07 8.59
C LYS A 104 21.60 1.00 10.11
N ILE A 105 20.46 1.26 10.72
CA ILE A 105 20.26 1.13 12.17
C ILE A 105 19.32 -0.03 12.44
N ILE A 106 19.66 -0.89 13.39
CA ILE A 106 18.84 -2.01 13.84
C ILE A 106 18.48 -1.77 15.31
N TYR A 107 17.19 -1.65 15.58
CA TYR A 107 16.64 -1.68 16.94
C TYR A 107 16.11 -3.09 17.21
N SER A 108 16.67 -3.75 18.22
CA SER A 108 16.21 -5.05 18.67
C SER A 108 15.05 -4.93 19.67
N PRO A 109 14.20 -5.95 19.80
CA PRO A 109 13.14 -5.98 20.82
C PRO A 109 13.68 -5.93 22.26
N SER A 110 14.92 -6.37 22.47
CA SER A 110 15.61 -6.32 23.77
C SER A 110 16.20 -4.94 24.11
N GLY A 111 16.08 -3.95 23.22
CA GLY A 111 16.59 -2.60 23.43
C GLY A 111 18.03 -2.36 22.96
N GLU A 112 18.72 -3.39 22.45
CA GLU A 112 20.02 -3.23 21.79
C GLU A 112 19.85 -2.46 20.46
N ILE A 113 20.78 -1.53 20.19
CA ILE A 113 20.85 -0.73 18.97
C ILE A 113 22.18 -1.01 18.28
N ILE A 114 22.14 -1.41 17.01
CA ILE A 114 23.34 -1.64 16.18
C ILE A 114 23.33 -0.68 15.00
N VAL A 115 24.44 0.02 14.78
CA VAL A 115 24.60 1.00 13.70
C VAL A 115 25.67 0.52 12.71
N TYR A 116 25.33 0.53 11.43
CA TYR A 116 26.25 0.24 10.32
C TYR A 116 26.40 1.50 9.47
N SER A 117 27.62 2.01 9.35
CA SER A 117 27.93 3.12 8.46
C SER A 117 28.49 2.61 7.13
N PRO A 118 28.40 3.40 6.03
CA PRO A 118 28.97 3.04 4.74
C PRO A 118 30.48 2.73 4.78
N SER A 119 31.20 3.31 5.76
CA SER A 119 32.63 3.10 6.00
C SER A 119 32.96 1.89 6.91
N GLY A 120 31.96 1.09 7.31
CA GLY A 120 32.13 -0.06 8.20
C GLY A 120 31.24 0.02 9.45
N LYS A 121 31.22 -1.08 10.22
CA LYS A 121 30.49 -1.16 11.50
C LYS A 121 31.10 -0.18 12.51
N LYS A 122 30.27 0.56 13.23
CA LYS A 122 30.67 1.25 14.47
C LYS A 122 30.16 0.46 15.67
#